data_AF-A0A523RYD9-F1
#
_entry.id   AF-A0A523RYD9-F1
#
_cell.length_a   1.000
_cell.length_b   1.000
_cell.length_c   1.000
_cell.angle_alpha   90.00
_cell.angle_beta   90.00
_cell.angle_gamma   90.00
#
_symmetry.space_group_name_H-M   'P 1'
#
loop_
_entity.id
_entity.type
_entity.pdbx_description
1 polymer ?
#
loop_
_entity_poly.entity_id
_entity_poly.type
_entity_poly.pdbx_seq_one_letter_code
_entity_poly.pdbx_strand_id
1 'polypeptide(L)'
;MGAQVNVDASRYVFYDTRDLSKSDAIHEAATKIADEIMEGIDRLTYSNSIEVATLFITGSVAQLVLIARSFDENLIAPAFRCTLKTVTLDHDIGFLQKYVIPILDS
;
A
#
# COMPACT_ATOMS: atom_id res chain seq x y z
N MET A 1 20.03 -14.40 -1.50
CA MET A 1 18.76 -14.56 -0.76
C MET A 1 17.66 -14.05 -1.68
N GLY A 2 16.85 -14.97 -2.22
CA GLY A 2 15.80 -14.63 -3.18
C GLY A 2 14.51 -14.34 -2.45
N ALA A 3 13.96 -13.14 -2.62
CA ALA A 3 12.62 -12.80 -2.16
C ALA A 3 11.62 -13.74 -2.86
N GLN A 4 10.94 -14.60 -2.11
CA GLN A 4 9.84 -15.39 -2.64
C GLN A 4 8.65 -14.46 -2.89
N VAL A 5 8.52 -14.02 -4.14
CA VAL A 5 7.32 -13.33 -4.61
C VAL A 5 6.24 -14.39 -4.75
N ASN A 6 5.42 -14.54 -3.72
CA ASN A 6 4.24 -15.39 -3.78
C ASN A 6 3.18 -14.65 -4.61
N VAL A 7 3.19 -14.87 -5.93
CA VAL A 7 2.21 -14.32 -6.87
C VAL A 7 0.93 -15.17 -6.79
N ASP A 8 0.27 -15.13 -5.63
CA ASP A 8 -1.19 -15.27 -5.66
C ASP A 8 -1.77 -13.92 -6.06
N ALA A 9 -3.03 -13.86 -6.49
CA ALA A 9 -3.71 -12.69 -7.03
C ALA A 9 -3.94 -11.56 -6.00
N SER A 10 -2.91 -11.22 -5.25
CA SER A 10 -2.88 -10.18 -4.22
C SER A 10 -2.92 -8.82 -4.90
N ARG A 11 -3.82 -7.96 -4.40
CA ARG A 11 -4.01 -6.58 -4.87
C ARG A 11 -2.80 -5.67 -4.62
N TYR A 12 -1.74 -6.22 -4.04
CA TYR A 12 -0.51 -5.55 -3.65
C TYR A 12 0.64 -6.56 -3.53
N VAL A 13 1.86 -6.06 -3.65
CA VAL A 13 3.10 -6.83 -3.45
C VAL A 13 3.37 -6.97 -1.95
N PHE A 14 3.78 -8.15 -1.51
CA PHE A 14 4.22 -8.40 -0.13
C PHE A 14 5.73 -8.28 0.01
N TYR A 15 6.16 -7.57 1.05
CA TYR A 15 7.55 -7.54 1.49
C TYR A 15 7.64 -7.69 3.01
N ASP A 16 7.89 -8.92 3.45
CA ASP A 16 8.13 -9.25 4.85
C ASP A 16 9.62 -9.55 5.07
N THR A 17 10.27 -8.74 5.91
CA THR A 17 11.72 -8.86 6.19
C THR A 17 12.04 -9.82 7.31
N ARG A 18 11.03 -10.37 7.98
CA ARG A 18 11.21 -11.10 9.24
C ARG A 18 11.65 -12.53 9.04
N ASP A 19 11.65 -13.04 7.80
CA ASP A 19 12.00 -14.42 7.44
C ASP A 19 11.23 -15.46 8.28
N LEU A 20 10.06 -15.07 8.81
CA LEU A 20 9.18 -15.90 9.62
C LEU A 20 8.23 -16.61 8.65
N SER A 21 8.09 -17.93 8.83
CA SER A 21 7.10 -18.75 8.15
C SER A 21 5.74 -18.04 8.12
N LYS A 22 5.20 -17.82 6.91
CA LYS A 22 4.00 -17.07 6.46
C LYS A 22 2.73 -16.96 7.35
N SER A 23 2.68 -17.51 8.56
CA SER A 23 1.55 -17.41 9.50
C SER A 23 2.07 -17.02 10.88
N ASP A 24 2.36 -15.73 11.05
CA ASP A 24 2.44 -15.11 12.38
C ASP A 24 1.28 -14.12 12.55
N ALA A 25 0.90 -13.85 13.80
CA ALA A 25 -0.28 -13.03 14.10
C ALA A 25 -0.16 -11.60 13.53
N ILE A 26 1.06 -11.10 13.38
CA ILE A 26 1.36 -9.78 12.79
C ILE A 26 1.10 -9.80 11.28
N HIS A 27 1.52 -10.86 10.59
CA HIS A 27 1.31 -11.06 9.16
C HIS A 27 -0.19 -11.13 8.86
N GLU A 28 -0.94 -11.93 9.61
CA GLU A 28 -2.40 -12.05 9.43
C GLU A 28 -3.12 -10.73 9.72
N ALA A 29 -2.75 -10.03 10.81
CA ALA A 29 -3.33 -8.74 11.14
C ALA A 29 -3.02 -7.67 10.09
N ALA A 30 -1.77 -7.58 9.64
CA ALA A 30 -1.33 -6.62 8.62
C ALA A 30 -2.03 -6.87 7.28
N THR A 31 -2.13 -8.14 6.87
CA THR A 31 -2.82 -8.56 5.64
C THR A 31 -4.29 -8.16 5.70
N LYS A 32 -4.98 -8.50 6.80
CA LYS A 32 -6.40 -8.18 6.96
C LYS A 32 -6.68 -6.69 6.85
N ILE A 33 -5.90 -5.86 7.54
CA ILE A 33 -6.09 -4.40 7.49
C ILE A 33 -5.74 -3.85 6.09
N ALA A 34 -4.70 -4.37 5.44
CA ALA A 34 -4.36 -3.99 4.07
C ALA A 34 -5.49 -4.32 3.09
N ASP A 35 -6.13 -5.48 3.22
CA ASP A 35 -7.27 -5.87 2.40
C ASP A 35 -8.47 -4.93 2.61
N GLU A 36 -8.80 -4.61 3.86
CA GLU A 36 -9.85 -3.65 4.20
C GLU A 36 -9.58 -2.25 3.61
N ILE A 37 -8.32 -1.79 3.64
CA ILE A 37 -7.91 -0.52 3.01
C ILE A 37 -8.09 -0.59 1.50
N MET A 38 -7.58 -1.64 0.85
CA MET A 38 -7.68 -1.79 -0.61
C MET A 38 -9.14 -1.90 -1.08
N GLU A 39 -10.00 -2.62 -0.35
CA GLU A 39 -11.45 -2.61 -0.60
C GLU A 39 -12.07 -1.22 -0.43
N GLY A 40 -11.65 -0.49 0.60
CA GLY A 40 -12.08 0.89 0.84
C GLY A 40 -11.70 1.79 -0.34
N ILE A 41 -10.50 1.65 -0.89
CA ILE A 41 -10.06 2.46 -2.03
C ILE A 41 -10.81 2.09 -3.31
N ASP A 42 -11.03 0.81 -3.59
CA ASP A 42 -11.80 0.36 -4.77
C ASP A 42 -13.23 0.93 -4.78
N ARG A 43 -13.83 1.10 -3.59
CA ARG A 43 -15.17 1.70 -3.45
C ARG A 43 -15.18 3.20 -3.63
N LEU A 44 -14.04 3.85 -3.47
CA LEU A 44 -13.93 5.28 -3.68
C LEU A 44 -13.69 5.52 -5.17
N THR A 45 -14.73 5.99 -5.85
CA THR A 45 -14.71 6.34 -7.27
C THR A 45 -13.79 7.55 -7.51
N TYR A 46 -12.48 7.35 -7.49
CA TYR A 46 -11.50 8.38 -7.78
C TYR A 46 -11.03 8.29 -9.22
N SER A 47 -10.72 9.44 -9.81
CA SER A 47 -10.00 9.62 -11.08
C SER A 47 -8.58 9.04 -11.05
N ASN A 48 -8.19 8.36 -9.96
CA ASN A 48 -6.84 8.00 -9.63
C ASN A 48 -6.68 6.49 -9.82
N SER A 49 -5.73 6.07 -10.66
CA SER A 49 -5.36 4.66 -10.77
C SER A 49 -4.29 4.33 -9.74
N ILE A 50 -4.51 3.31 -8.92
CA ILE A 50 -3.42 2.72 -8.13
C ILE A 50 -2.53 1.96 -9.12
N GLU A 51 -1.31 2.44 -9.30
CA GLU A 51 -0.32 1.78 -10.16
C GLU A 51 0.36 0.64 -9.41
N VAL A 52 0.70 0.88 -8.14
CA VAL A 52 1.39 -0.10 -7.30
C VAL A 52 0.91 0.03 -5.86
N ALA A 53 0.67 -1.10 -5.23
CA ALA A 53 0.48 -1.20 -3.79
C ALA A 53 1.48 -2.21 -3.23
N THR A 54 2.09 -1.91 -2.07
CA THR A 54 3.09 -2.78 -1.43
C THR A 54 2.92 -2.78 0.07
N LEU A 55 2.67 -3.94 0.66
CA LEU A 55 2.63 -4.14 2.10
C LEU A 55 4.03 -4.49 2.62
N PHE A 56 4.59 -3.59 3.42
CA PHE A 56 5.86 -3.77 4.10
C PHE A 56 5.62 -4.20 5.54
N ILE A 57 6.26 -5.30 5.96
CA ILE A 57 6.24 -5.77 7.34
C ILE A 57 7.69 -5.90 7.83
N THR A 58 8.00 -5.19 8.91
CA THR A 58 9.35 -5.09 9.49
C THR A 58 9.26 -5.19 11.02
N GLY A 59 9.73 -6.30 11.59
CA GLY A 59 9.59 -6.57 13.03
C GLY A 59 8.13 -6.60 13.52
N SER A 60 7.75 -5.59 14.30
CA SER A 60 6.37 -5.38 14.79
C SER A 60 5.60 -4.30 14.03
N VAL A 61 6.23 -3.67 13.03
CA VAL A 61 5.66 -2.56 12.27
C VAL A 61 5.18 -3.05 10.91
N ALA A 62 4.01 -2.58 10.49
CA ALA A 62 3.46 -2.83 9.16
C ALA A 62 2.97 -1.53 8.52
N GLN A 63 3.26 -1.35 7.24
CA GLN A 63 2.83 -0.19 6.47
C GLN A 63 2.47 -0.57 5.04
N LEU A 64 1.39 0.01 4.52
CA LEU A 64 0.99 -0.12 3.13
C LEU A 64 1.47 1.11 2.37
N VAL A 65 2.28 0.89 1.35
CA VAL A 65 2.77 1.92 0.45
C VAL A 65 1.95 1.86 -0.83
N LEU A 66 1.34 2.98 -1.20
CA LEU A 66 0.56 3.11 -2.43
C LEU A 66 1.23 4.11 -3.35
N ILE A 67 1.35 3.76 -4.62
CA ILE A 67 1.70 4.66 -5.71
C ILE A 67 0.45 4.78 -6.57
N ALA A 68 -0.11 5.97 -6.57
CA ALA A 68 -1.26 6.30 -7.42
C ALA A 68 -0.86 7.31 -8.47
N ARG A 69 -1.45 7.15 -9.65
CA ARG A 69 -1.45 8.15 -10.71
C ARG A 69 -2.76 8.90 -10.64
N SER A 70 -2.67 10.23 -10.72
CA SER A 70 -3.83 11.10 -10.78
C SER A 70 -3.63 12.16 -11.86
N PHE A 71 -4.70 12.45 -12.59
CA PHE A 71 -4.74 13.60 -13.51
C PHE A 71 -5.15 14.90 -12.81
N ASP A 72 -5.69 14.79 -11.58
CA ASP A 72 -5.98 15.91 -10.70
C ASP A 72 -4.96 15.99 -9.56
N GLU A 73 -4.72 17.18 -9.02
CA GLU A 73 -3.91 17.33 -7.80
C GLU A 73 -4.59 16.73 -6.56
N ASN A 74 -5.88 16.42 -6.66
CA ASN A 74 -6.70 15.93 -5.56
C ASN A 74 -6.21 14.57 -5.04
N LEU A 75 -5.89 14.55 -3.75
CA LEU A 75 -5.27 13.45 -3.04
C LEU A 75 -6.22 12.27 -2.85
N ILE A 76 -5.68 11.05 -2.75
CA ILE A 76 -6.39 9.93 -2.10
C ILE A 76 -6.83 10.44 -0.72
N ALA A 77 -8.12 10.42 -0.47
CA ALA A 77 -8.77 11.22 0.56
C ALA A 77 -8.20 11.04 1.98
N PRO A 78 -8.42 12.03 2.88
CA PRO A 78 -8.06 11.97 4.30
C PRO A 78 -8.68 10.81 5.12
N ALA A 79 -9.52 9.99 4.49
CA ALA A 79 -10.27 8.90 5.12
C ALA A 79 -9.36 7.76 5.59
N PHE A 80 -8.29 7.49 4.85
CA PHE A 80 -7.19 6.68 5.36
C PHE A 80 -6.26 7.63 6.08
N ARG A 81 -5.77 7.28 7.27
CA ARG A 81 -4.73 8.04 7.99
C ARG A 81 -3.37 7.97 7.25
N CYS A 82 -3.41 8.15 5.94
CA CYS A 82 -2.31 8.07 5.01
C CYS A 82 -1.45 9.31 5.15
N THR A 83 -0.15 9.11 5.24
CA THR A 83 0.82 10.18 5.07
C THR A 83 1.21 10.24 3.59
N LEU A 84 0.87 11.34 2.92
CA LEU A 84 1.45 11.64 1.61
C LEU A 84 2.95 11.91 1.81
N LYS A 85 3.80 11.09 1.17
CA LYS A 85 5.26 11.23 1.28
C LYS A 85 5.85 11.99 0.11
N THR A 86 5.32 11.82 -1.10
CA THR A 86 5.91 12.41 -2.30
C THR A 86 4.84 12.63 -3.36
N VAL A 87 4.94 13.75 -4.06
CA VAL A 87 4.21 14.03 -5.30
C VAL A 87 5.26 14.33 -6.36
N THR A 88 5.16 13.66 -7.50
CA THR A 88 6.03 13.89 -8.66
C THR A 88 5.13 14.16 -9.85
N LEU A 89 5.33 15.30 -10.51
CA LEU A 89 4.69 15.57 -11.79
C LEU A 89 5.52 14.92 -12.89
N ASP A 90 4.87 14.11 -13.70
CA ASP A 90 5.41 13.59 -14.94
C ASP A 90 4.51 14.09 -16.09
N HIS A 91 5.12 14.73 -17.08
CA HIS A 91 4.38 15.39 -18.15
C HIS A 91 3.64 14.42 -19.08
N ASP A 92 4.04 13.15 -19.11
CA ASP A 92 3.42 12.13 -19.96
C ASP A 92 2.30 11.37 -19.24
N ILE A 93 2.34 11.31 -17.90
CA ILE A 93 1.45 10.44 -17.10
C ILE A 93 0.71 11.14 -15.96
N GLY A 94 0.93 12.43 -15.74
CA GLY A 94 0.27 13.24 -14.70
C GLY A 94 0.99 13.19 -13.35
N PHE A 95 0.25 13.31 -12.25
CA PHE A 95 0.81 13.29 -10.90
C PHE A 95 0.97 11.85 -10.40
N LEU A 96 2.20 11.47 -10.09
CA LEU A 96 2.53 10.29 -9.30
C LEU A 96 2.59 10.67 -7.82
N GLN A 97 1.72 10.06 -7.03
CA GLN A 97 1.57 10.33 -5.61
C GLN A 97 1.93 9.07 -4.83
N LYS A 98 2.87 9.20 -3.90
CA LYS A 98 3.29 8.13 -2.99
C LYS A 98 2.68 8.34 -1.61
N TYR A 99 1.86 7.40 -1.18
CA TYR A 99 1.23 7.37 0.13
C TYR A 99 1.83 6.26 0.99
N VAL A 100 1.89 6.52 2.29
CA VAL A 100 2.23 5.52 3.31
C VAL A 100 1.12 5.48 4.33
N ILE A 101 0.48 4.33 4.45
CA ILE A 101 -0.58 4.07 5.43
C ILE A 101 0.03 3.17 6.51
N PRO A 102 0.26 3.69 7.72
CA PRO A 102 0.65 2.83 8.83
C PRO A 102 -0.50 1.88 9.17
N ILE A 103 -0.19 0.59 9.27
CA ILE A 103 -1.16 -0.47 9.58
C ILE A 103 -0.97 -0.95 11.02
N LEU A 104 0.28 -1.23 11.39
CA LEU A 104 0.67 -1.55 12.76
C LEU A 104 1.82 -0.63 13.13
N ASP A 105 1.62 0.16 14.18
CA ASP A 105 2.64 0.97 14.83
C ASP A 105 2.56 0.60 16.31
N SER A 106 3.69 0.17 16.89
CA SER A 106 3.75 -0.30 18.28
C SER A 106 3.73 0.85 19.28
#